data_AF-A0A961WTL2-F1
#
_entry.id   AF-A0A961WTL2-F1
#
_cell.length_a   1.000
_cell.length_b   1.000
_cell.length_c   1.000
_cell.angle_alpha   90.00
_cell.angle_beta   90.00
_cell.angle_gamma   90.00
#
_symmetry.space_group_name_H-M   'P 1'
#
loop_
_entity.id
_entity.type
_entity.pdbx_description
1 polymer ?
#
loop_
_entity_poly.entity_id
_entity_poly.type
_entity_poly.pdbx_seq_one_letter_code
_entity_poly.pdbx_strand_id
1 'polypeptide(L)'
;MASKSSGIDKQLIRDLAEILNDTNLSEIEVEQDDLRVRVSRQIAAAPAIHVPAPAPAAAPAQAAPAAAAPDKPADNKNAVPSPMVGTVYMAPAPGAKAFIEVGQTVKQGQTLLIVEAMKTMNQIPSPRSGTVTAILVEDSQPVEFGEPLVIIE
;
A
#
# COMPACT_ATOMS: atom_id res chain seq x y z
N MET A 1 23.20 19.30 42.01
CA MET A 1 23.50 18.91 40.61
C MET A 1 22.21 19.02 39.82
N ALA A 2 21.89 20.20 39.30
CA ALA A 2 20.70 20.44 38.50
C ALA A 2 21.17 20.95 37.14
N SER A 3 20.97 20.13 36.11
CA SER A 3 21.13 20.53 34.72
C SER A 3 19.85 20.12 34.00
N LYS A 4 18.80 20.91 34.23
CA LYS A 4 17.55 20.84 33.47
C LYS A 4 17.81 21.47 32.12
N SER A 5 18.23 20.68 31.13
CA SER A 5 18.33 21.15 29.74
C SER A 5 16.94 21.12 29.12
N SER A 6 16.18 22.20 29.34
CA SER A 6 14.92 22.50 28.65
C SER A 6 15.19 22.97 27.21
N GLY A 7 16.03 22.24 26.48
CA GLY A 7 16.46 22.59 25.15
C GLY A 7 16.57 21.34 24.31
N ILE A 8 15.93 21.38 23.15
CA ILE A 8 16.01 20.35 22.11
C ILE A 8 17.45 19.83 22.00
N ASP A 9 17.62 18.52 22.13
CA ASP A 9 18.94 17.88 22.03
C ASP A 9 19.44 17.91 20.58
N LYS A 10 20.33 18.86 20.31
CA LYS A 10 20.94 19.05 18.99
C LYS A 10 21.88 17.92 18.61
N GLN A 11 22.42 17.18 19.58
CA GLN A 11 23.29 16.05 19.32
C GLN A 11 22.45 14.87 18.83
N LEU A 12 21.35 14.58 19.53
CA LEU A 12 20.37 13.56 19.11
C LEU A 12 19.87 13.79 17.67
N ILE A 13 19.53 15.03 17.31
CA ILE A 13 19.06 15.35 15.94
C ILE A 13 20.15 15.08 14.89
N ARG A 14 21.42 15.38 15.21
CA ARG A 14 22.54 15.12 14.29
C ARG A 14 22.78 13.63 14.12
N ASP A 15 22.78 12.88 15.22
CA ASP A 15 22.97 11.43 15.19
C ASP A 15 21.83 10.77 14.38
N LEU A 16 20.58 11.20 14.57
CA LEU A 16 19.44 10.73 13.77
C LEU A 16 19.57 11.09 12.28
N ALA A 17 20.09 12.28 11.95
CA ALA A 17 20.32 12.68 10.57
C ALA A 17 21.46 11.89 9.90
N GLU A 18 22.53 11.56 10.63
CA GLU A 18 23.61 10.70 10.16
C GLU A 18 23.10 9.28 9.89
N ILE A 19 22.36 8.70 10.83
CA ILE A 19 21.75 7.37 10.65
C ILE A 19 20.81 7.38 9.44
N LEU A 20 19.97 8.40 9.27
CA LEU A 20 19.07 8.52 8.12
C LEU A 20 19.83 8.54 6.79
N ASN A 21 20.99 9.19 6.74
CA ASN A 21 21.85 9.22 5.55
C ASN A 21 22.55 7.87 5.29
N ASP A 22 23.11 7.25 6.32
CA ASP A 22 23.85 5.98 6.20
C ASP A 22 22.93 4.80 5.86
N THR A 23 21.72 4.81 6.40
CA THR A 23 20.73 3.75 6.19
C THR A 23 19.86 3.98 4.95
N ASN A 24 20.03 5.11 4.27
CA ASN A 24 19.22 5.54 3.13
C ASN A 24 17.69 5.51 3.41
N LEU A 25 17.30 5.79 4.65
CA LEU A 25 15.90 5.88 5.05
C LEU A 25 15.33 7.26 4.65
N SER A 26 14.02 7.32 4.40
CA SER A 26 13.33 8.58 4.13
C SER A 26 12.99 9.37 5.40
N GLU A 27 12.85 8.66 6.52
CA GLU A 27 12.39 9.23 7.79
C GLU A 27 12.79 8.36 9.01
N ILE A 28 13.08 9.02 10.14
CA ILE A 28 13.27 8.41 11.45
C ILE A 28 12.50 9.21 12.50
N GLU A 29 11.74 8.52 13.36
CA GLU A 29 10.99 9.12 14.46
C GLU A 29 11.33 8.44 15.79
N VAL A 30 11.54 9.24 16.84
CA VAL A 30 11.85 8.79 18.20
C VAL A 30 10.98 9.51 19.21
N GLU A 31 10.39 8.76 20.14
CA GLU A 31 9.58 9.25 21.25
C GLU A 31 10.24 8.86 22.59
N GLN A 32 10.48 9.85 23.46
CA GLN A 32 10.96 9.64 24.83
C GLN A 32 10.14 10.52 25.79
N ASP A 33 9.44 9.89 26.73
CA ASP A 33 8.57 10.54 27.72
C ASP A 33 7.61 11.57 27.07
N ASP A 34 7.88 12.86 27.20
CA ASP A 34 7.06 13.95 26.65
C ASP A 34 7.64 14.55 25.34
N LEU A 35 8.70 13.97 24.77
CA LEU A 35 9.45 14.50 23.63
C LEU A 35 9.35 13.57 22.41
N ARG A 36 8.79 14.10 21.31
CA ARG A 36 8.74 13.44 20.00
C ARG A 36 9.63 14.18 19.00
N VAL A 37 10.61 13.48 18.43
CA VAL A 37 11.55 14.01 17.43
C VAL A 37 11.39 13.25 16.13
N ARG A 38 11.01 13.96 15.05
CA ARG A 38 10.85 13.41 13.70
C ARG A 38 11.89 14.06 12.77
N VAL A 39 12.74 13.25 12.16
CA VAL A 39 13.74 13.68 11.16
C VAL A 39 13.35 13.04 9.83
N SER A 40 13.05 13.87 8.84
CA SER A 40 12.73 13.42 7.47
C SER A 40 13.65 14.10 6.48
N ARG A 41 13.99 13.38 5.40
CA ARG A 41 14.65 13.99 4.25
C ARG A 41 13.60 14.36 3.21
N GLN A 42 13.62 15.61 2.75
CA GLN A 42 12.82 16.00 1.60
C GLN A 42 13.45 15.37 0.35
N ILE A 43 12.89 14.27 -0.11
CA ILE A 43 13.20 13.76 -1.44
C ILE A 43 12.42 14.64 -2.41
N ALA A 44 13.04 15.72 -2.87
CA ALA A 44 12.50 16.48 -3.97
C ALA A 44 12.56 15.58 -5.22
N ALA A 45 11.47 14.88 -5.50
CA ALA A 45 11.23 14.37 -6.84
C ALA A 45 11.18 15.60 -7.74
N ALA A 46 12.24 15.78 -8.54
CA ALA A 46 12.24 16.80 -9.58
C ALA A 46 10.98 16.56 -10.45
N PRO A 47 10.16 17.59 -10.72
CA PRO A 47 9.10 17.44 -11.70
C PRO A 47 9.79 17.08 -13.02
N ALA A 48 9.58 15.84 -13.47
CA ALA A 48 9.97 15.44 -14.80
C ALA A 48 9.17 16.30 -15.77
N ILE A 49 9.83 17.31 -16.34
CA ILE A 49 9.28 18.10 -17.44
C ILE A 49 9.15 17.12 -18.61
N HIS A 50 7.93 16.66 -18.84
CA HIS A 50 7.58 15.88 -20.02
C HIS A 50 7.69 16.79 -21.24
N VAL A 51 8.86 16.80 -21.87
CA VAL A 51 9.01 17.27 -23.25
C VAL A 51 8.37 16.23 -24.15
N PRO A 52 7.30 16.54 -24.90
CA PRO A 52 6.77 15.62 -25.89
C PRO A 52 7.85 15.45 -26.98
N ALA A 53 8.45 14.25 -27.01
CA ALA A 53 9.34 13.87 -28.10
C ALA A 53 8.51 13.66 -29.38
N PRO A 54 9.04 14.01 -30.57
CA PRO A 54 8.34 13.76 -31.83
C PRO A 54 8.19 12.25 -32.00
N ALA A 55 6.99 11.83 -32.38
CA ALA A 55 6.66 10.42 -32.64
C ALA A 55 7.64 9.78 -33.64
N PRO A 56 8.34 8.70 -33.27
CA PRO A 56 9.06 7.89 -34.24
C PRO A 56 8.07 7.02 -35.01
N ALA A 57 8.22 7.00 -36.34
CA ALA A 57 7.54 6.08 -37.21
C ALA A 57 7.85 4.62 -36.84
N ALA A 58 6.84 3.76 -36.98
CA ALA A 58 6.83 2.37 -36.55
C ALA A 58 7.93 1.51 -37.20
N ALA A 59 8.56 0.68 -36.37
CA ALA A 59 9.22 -0.55 -36.78
C ALA A 59 8.80 -1.68 -35.81
N PRO A 60 8.44 -2.88 -36.29
CA PRO A 60 7.95 -3.95 -35.44
C PRO A 60 9.13 -4.70 -34.81
N ALA A 61 9.18 -4.79 -33.47
CA ALA A 61 10.08 -5.69 -32.77
C ALA A 61 9.40 -6.31 -31.53
N GLN A 62 9.74 -7.59 -31.35
CA GLN A 62 9.16 -8.63 -30.50
C GLN A 62 8.84 -8.28 -29.04
N ALA A 63 7.81 -8.97 -28.56
CA ALA A 63 7.27 -8.96 -27.22
C ALA A 63 8.27 -9.41 -26.14
N ALA A 64 8.42 -8.59 -25.10
CA ALA A 64 8.73 -9.02 -23.74
C ALA A 64 7.48 -8.77 -22.87
N PRO A 65 7.18 -9.60 -21.85
CA PRO A 65 5.95 -9.46 -21.06
C PRO A 65 5.89 -8.09 -20.40
N ALA A 66 4.85 -7.32 -20.75
CA ALA A 66 4.55 -6.05 -20.14
C ALA A 66 4.19 -6.27 -18.66
N ALA A 67 4.94 -5.63 -17.77
CA ALA A 67 4.40 -5.27 -16.47
C ALA A 67 3.12 -4.47 -16.73
N ALA A 68 2.00 -4.95 -16.20
CA ALA A 68 0.72 -4.27 -16.30
C ALA A 68 0.89 -2.83 -15.81
N ALA A 69 0.85 -1.89 -16.75
CA ALA A 69 0.55 -0.51 -16.42
C ALA A 69 -0.84 -0.50 -15.76
N PRO A 70 -1.08 0.34 -14.74
CA PRO A 70 -2.39 0.39 -14.11
C PRO A 70 -3.41 0.72 -15.19
N ASP A 71 -4.32 -0.22 -15.41
CA ASP A 71 -5.47 -0.04 -16.26
C ASP A 71 -6.21 1.23 -15.82
N LYS A 72 -6.61 2.00 -16.83
CA LYS A 72 -7.61 3.07 -16.86
C LYS A 72 -8.51 3.12 -15.60
N PRO A 73 -8.90 4.30 -15.07
CA PRO A 73 -9.72 4.38 -13.86
C PRO A 73 -10.92 3.44 -13.95
N ALA A 74 -10.81 2.29 -13.30
CA ALA A 74 -11.92 1.36 -13.20
C ALA A 74 -13.00 2.12 -12.45
N ASP A 75 -14.23 2.07 -12.94
CA ASP A 75 -15.38 2.60 -12.22
C ASP A 75 -15.50 1.84 -10.88
N ASN A 76 -14.78 2.32 -9.86
CA ASN A 76 -14.74 1.74 -8.51
C ASN A 76 -16.02 2.04 -7.72
N LYS A 77 -17.13 2.31 -8.42
CA LYS A 77 -18.39 2.82 -7.87
C LYS A 77 -18.99 1.88 -6.81
N ASN A 78 -18.58 0.61 -6.80
CA ASN A 78 -18.94 -0.38 -5.80
C ASN A 78 -17.74 -1.16 -5.24
N ALA A 79 -16.54 -0.60 -5.31
CA ALA A 79 -15.37 -1.25 -4.74
C ALA A 79 -15.48 -1.35 -3.21
N VAL A 80 -15.03 -2.47 -2.67
CA VAL A 80 -14.77 -2.68 -1.24
C VAL A 80 -13.31 -2.28 -1.00
N PRO A 81 -13.06 -1.16 -0.28
CA PRO A 81 -11.70 -0.71 -0.01
C PRO A 81 -11.07 -1.49 1.14
N SER A 82 -9.74 -1.53 1.19
CA SER A 82 -9.00 -2.06 2.32
C SER A 82 -9.15 -1.16 3.56
N PRO A 83 -9.51 -1.72 4.73
CA PRO A 83 -9.61 -0.94 5.97
C PRO A 83 -8.25 -0.75 6.67
N MET A 84 -7.17 -1.34 6.16
CA MET A 84 -5.84 -1.32 6.77
C MET A 84 -4.73 -1.51 5.73
N VAL A 85 -3.50 -1.20 6.12
CA VAL A 85 -2.29 -1.55 5.36
C VAL A 85 -1.91 -2.99 5.69
N GLY A 86 -1.55 -3.80 4.70
CA GLY A 86 -1.16 -5.18 4.94
C GLY A 86 -0.89 -5.98 3.68
N THR A 87 -0.87 -7.30 3.81
CA THR A 87 -0.70 -8.25 2.69
C THR A 87 -1.98 -9.05 2.48
N VAL A 88 -2.44 -9.13 1.24
CA VAL A 88 -3.67 -9.82 0.87
C VAL A 88 -3.46 -11.32 0.78
N TYR A 89 -4.43 -12.09 1.27
CA TYR A 89 -4.54 -13.53 1.00
C TYR A 89 -5.95 -13.88 0.53
N MET A 90 -6.02 -14.60 -0.60
CA MET A 90 -7.28 -15.01 -1.22
C MET A 90 -7.93 -16.22 -0.54
N ALA A 91 -7.17 -16.96 0.26
CA ALA A 91 -7.58 -18.22 0.88
C ALA A 91 -7.30 -18.23 2.40
N PRO A 92 -7.99 -19.05 3.21
CA PRO A 92 -7.77 -19.12 4.66
C PRO A 92 -6.42 -19.74 5.04
N ALA A 93 -5.81 -20.48 4.12
CA ALA A 93 -4.51 -21.12 4.29
C ALA A 93 -3.88 -21.42 2.91
N PRO A 94 -2.55 -21.59 2.83
CA PRO A 94 -1.89 -22.01 1.60
C PRO A 94 -2.48 -23.31 1.04
N GLY A 95 -2.82 -23.32 -0.25
CA GLY A 95 -3.41 -24.48 -0.93
C GLY A 95 -4.90 -24.74 -0.63
N ALA A 96 -5.53 -23.92 0.22
CA ALA A 96 -6.99 -23.94 0.39
C ALA A 96 -7.69 -23.22 -0.78
N LYS A 97 -9.00 -23.43 -0.90
CA LYS A 97 -9.82 -22.71 -1.87
C LYS A 97 -9.90 -21.23 -1.51
N ALA A 98 -9.94 -20.37 -2.53
CA ALA A 98 -10.21 -18.96 -2.34
C ALA A 98 -11.57 -18.75 -1.67
N PHE A 99 -11.70 -17.67 -0.89
CA PHE A 99 -12.96 -17.30 -0.27
C PHE A 99 -14.03 -16.94 -1.32
N ILE A 100 -13.60 -16.30 -2.40
CA ILE A 100 -14.47 -15.82 -3.48
C ILE A 100 -13.86 -16.05 -4.87
N GLU A 101 -14.72 -16.06 -5.87
CA GLU A 101 -14.37 -16.10 -7.30
C GLU A 101 -15.22 -15.08 -8.06
N VAL A 102 -14.72 -14.57 -9.19
CA VAL A 102 -15.51 -13.68 -10.06
C VAL A 102 -16.76 -14.42 -10.56
N GLY A 103 -17.91 -13.76 -10.47
CA GLY A 103 -19.23 -14.31 -10.78
C GLY A 103 -19.93 -14.97 -9.59
N GLN A 104 -19.26 -15.12 -8.44
CA GLN A 104 -19.88 -15.69 -7.24
C GLN A 104 -20.80 -14.68 -6.55
N THR A 105 -21.98 -15.14 -6.10
CA THR A 105 -22.85 -14.36 -5.22
C THR A 105 -22.37 -14.46 -3.76
N VAL A 106 -22.24 -13.31 -3.11
CA VAL A 106 -21.84 -13.18 -1.70
C VAL A 106 -22.93 -12.50 -0.87
N LYS A 107 -22.96 -12.81 0.43
CA LYS A 107 -23.85 -12.16 1.40
C LYS A 107 -23.12 -11.09 2.19
N GLN A 108 -23.86 -10.09 2.68
CA GLN A 108 -23.33 -9.16 3.68
C GLN A 108 -22.73 -9.93 4.87
N GLY A 109 -21.53 -9.56 5.28
CA GLY A 109 -20.77 -10.23 6.35
C GLY A 109 -19.96 -11.45 5.90
N GLN A 110 -20.14 -11.95 4.67
CA GLN A 110 -19.33 -13.06 4.17
C GLN A 110 -17.88 -12.63 3.95
N THR A 111 -16.93 -13.44 4.36
CA THR A 111 -15.49 -13.18 4.16
C THR A 111 -15.13 -13.18 2.68
N LEU A 112 -14.50 -12.09 2.23
CA LEU A 112 -14.04 -11.90 0.85
C LEU A 112 -12.59 -12.32 0.67
N LEU A 113 -11.73 -11.92 1.60
CA LEU A 113 -10.29 -12.18 1.62
C LEU A 113 -9.74 -11.88 3.03
N ILE A 114 -8.45 -12.13 3.23
CA ILE A 114 -7.73 -11.75 4.45
C ILE A 114 -6.73 -10.64 4.12
N VAL A 115 -6.56 -9.70 5.04
CA VAL A 115 -5.42 -8.77 5.07
C VAL A 115 -4.58 -9.07 6.30
N GLU A 116 -3.34 -9.49 6.10
CA GLU A 116 -2.36 -9.66 7.17
C GLU A 116 -1.74 -8.32 7.53
N ALA A 117 -1.93 -7.91 8.78
CA ALA A 117 -1.28 -6.74 9.36
C ALA A 117 -0.69 -7.12 10.72
N MET A 118 0.60 -6.83 10.92
CA MET A 118 1.32 -7.11 12.17
C MET A 118 1.15 -8.57 12.67
N LYS A 119 1.30 -9.55 11.76
CA LYS A 119 1.12 -11.00 12.01
C LYS A 119 -0.30 -11.43 12.39
N THR A 120 -1.30 -10.57 12.21
CA THR A 120 -2.70 -10.88 12.47
C THR A 120 -3.45 -11.02 11.14
N MET A 121 -4.18 -12.13 10.99
CA MET A 121 -4.97 -12.44 9.79
C MET A 121 -6.37 -11.86 9.91
N ASN A 122 -6.57 -10.64 9.41
CA ASN A 122 -7.84 -9.93 9.51
C ASN A 122 -8.75 -10.27 8.34
N GLN A 123 -9.88 -10.93 8.60
CA GLN A 123 -10.88 -11.22 7.58
C GLN A 123 -11.59 -9.94 7.15
N ILE A 124 -11.74 -9.75 5.84
CA ILE A 124 -12.45 -8.62 5.26
C ILE A 124 -13.86 -9.09 4.86
N PRO A 125 -14.91 -8.71 5.62
CA PRO A 125 -16.28 -9.09 5.30
C PRO A 125 -16.85 -8.23 4.18
N SER A 126 -17.81 -8.79 3.43
CA SER A 126 -18.57 -8.03 2.45
C SER A 126 -19.48 -7.01 3.14
N PRO A 127 -19.44 -5.72 2.75
CA PRO A 127 -20.31 -4.70 3.33
C PRO A 127 -21.77 -4.84 2.87
N ARG A 128 -22.01 -5.61 1.80
CA ARG A 128 -23.33 -5.78 1.18
C ARG A 128 -23.49 -7.17 0.55
N SER A 129 -24.71 -7.60 0.30
CA SER A 129 -24.97 -8.76 -0.56
C SER A 129 -24.88 -8.36 -2.03
N GLY A 130 -24.40 -9.24 -2.89
CA GLY A 130 -24.25 -8.96 -4.32
C GLY A 130 -23.43 -10.02 -5.05
N THR A 131 -23.02 -9.72 -6.27
CA THR A 131 -22.17 -10.59 -7.10
C THR A 131 -20.78 -9.98 -7.25
N VAL A 132 -19.74 -10.80 -7.08
CA VAL A 132 -18.35 -10.39 -7.30
C VAL A 132 -18.13 -10.19 -8.79
N THR A 133 -17.92 -8.95 -9.25
CA THR A 133 -17.72 -8.64 -10.67
C THR A 133 -16.25 -8.50 -11.04
N ALA A 134 -15.41 -8.12 -10.08
CA ALA A 134 -13.96 -8.04 -10.24
C ALA A 134 -13.24 -8.24 -8.90
N ILE A 135 -12.07 -8.88 -8.96
CA ILE A 135 -11.09 -8.92 -7.88
C ILE A 135 -9.89 -8.11 -8.38
N LEU A 136 -9.54 -7.03 -7.67
CA LEU A 136 -8.57 -6.02 -8.11
C LEU A 136 -7.17 -6.24 -7.51
N VAL A 137 -7.04 -7.29 -6.70
CA VAL A 137 -5.81 -7.62 -5.97
C VAL A 137 -5.44 -9.09 -6.18
N GLU A 138 -4.15 -9.38 -6.06
CA GLU A 138 -3.59 -10.72 -6.17
C GLU A 138 -3.26 -11.32 -4.79
N ASP A 139 -3.10 -12.65 -4.75
CA ASP A 139 -2.64 -13.33 -3.54
C ASP A 139 -1.20 -12.91 -3.21
N SER A 140 -0.92 -12.68 -1.93
CA SER A 140 0.36 -12.17 -1.42
C SER A 140 0.73 -10.75 -1.88
N GLN A 141 -0.22 -9.96 -2.39
CA GLN A 141 0.01 -8.57 -2.78
C GLN A 141 -0.05 -7.62 -1.56
N PRO A 142 0.88 -6.65 -1.42
CA PRO A 142 0.75 -5.58 -0.45
C PRO A 142 -0.35 -4.60 -0.85
N VAL A 143 -1.13 -4.12 0.12
CA VAL A 143 -2.21 -3.14 -0.08
C VAL A 143 -2.16 -2.03 0.97
N GLU A 144 -2.64 -0.85 0.57
CA GLU A 144 -2.74 0.34 1.41
C GLU A 144 -4.16 0.57 1.93
N PHE A 145 -4.27 1.46 2.94
CA PHE A 145 -5.57 1.89 3.43
C PHE A 145 -6.36 2.59 2.32
N GLY A 146 -7.62 2.18 2.13
CA GLY A 146 -8.51 2.75 1.12
C GLY A 146 -8.34 2.14 -0.28
N GLU A 147 -7.35 1.27 -0.48
CA GLU A 147 -7.10 0.64 -1.78
C GLU A 147 -8.27 -0.26 -2.19
N PRO A 148 -8.81 -0.14 -3.42
CA PRO A 148 -9.89 -1.00 -3.92
C PRO A 148 -9.47 -2.47 -3.99
N LEU A 149 -10.23 -3.37 -3.34
CA LEU A 149 -9.91 -4.80 -3.31
C LEU A 149 -10.80 -5.63 -4.25
N VAL A 150 -12.12 -5.45 -4.15
CA VAL A 150 -13.13 -6.28 -4.84
C VAL A 150 -14.30 -5.39 -5.24
N ILE A 151 -14.89 -5.60 -6.41
CA ILE A 151 -16.13 -4.92 -6.84
C ILE A 151 -17.31 -5.86 -6.65
N ILE A 152 -18.37 -5.37 -5.97
CA ILE A 152 -19.59 -6.13 -5.68
C ILE A 152 -20.82 -5.36 -6.14
N GLU A 153 -21.61 -5.96 -7.03
CA GLU A 153 -22.87 -5.39 -7.56
C GLU A 153 -24.12 -6.07 -7.01
#